data_AF-H8KZU0-F1
#
_entry.id   AF-H8KZU0-F1
#
_cell.length_a   1.000
_cell.length_b   1.000
_cell.length_c   1.000
_cell.angle_alpha   90.00
_cell.angle_beta   90.00
_cell.angle_gamma   90.00
#
_symmetry.space_group_name_H-M   'P 1'
#
loop_
_entity.id
_entity.type
_entity.pdbx_description
1 polymer ?
#
loop_
_entity_poly.entity_id
_entity_poly.type
_entity_poly.pdbx_seq_one_letter_code
_entity_poly.pdbx_strand_id
1 'polypeptide(L)'
;MGRIGTRGAWWRGGLMACLAVTVASALPLSAQTPTPAVSRQSAATLVPIQVTGTQSGPGLWRVSKPGHVLWILGTTSPLPQHMQWQSQEVASALARSQVLLDPPGVKMKLDTGFFGKLWLLPSLIGVRNNPDGQTLRDVVAPQDYARWQILKSRYLGDSDKVERWRPLFAAYQLYRKALAAHGLDNSGGVLAEIRRLALADHLQRLPTKTLVLIEQPRHLVKTFKRSDLDDRQCFAQTLANLDVDMQTLRQRAGAWAAGDIEGLQAAYAHDERVTCMDVISEAGFLKQQGLDDLPARQRQHWLQVTRDALEHHAGVFATLPMDLLLASPSPYLEGLRAAGYRIEAPDAAEPAPASPPPPPRTAPTGAVPAGAPARSGSVAQ
;
A
#
# COMPACT_ATOMS: atom_id res chain seq x y z
N MET A 1 -7.53 -1.98 -57.38
CA MET A 1 -8.11 -3.21 -57.97
C MET A 1 -8.17 -4.26 -56.88
N GLY A 2 -9.25 -4.95 -56.50
CA GLY A 2 -10.66 -4.94 -56.87
C GLY A 2 -11.36 -6.12 -56.14
N ARG A 3 -12.59 -5.88 -55.65
CA ARG A 3 -13.71 -6.82 -55.30
C ARG A 3 -13.46 -7.83 -54.17
N ILE A 4 -14.16 -7.80 -53.03
CA ILE A 4 -15.61 -8.01 -52.73
C ILE A 4 -16.14 -9.37 -53.18
N GLY A 5 -16.54 -10.20 -52.21
CA GLY A 5 -17.35 -11.41 -52.37
C GLY A 5 -18.28 -11.61 -51.16
N THR A 6 -19.58 -11.59 -51.43
CA THR A 6 -20.75 -11.66 -50.52
C THR A 6 -21.33 -13.07 -50.36
N ARG A 7 -22.08 -13.35 -49.27
CA ARG A 7 -23.33 -14.20 -49.14
C ARG A 7 -23.54 -14.54 -47.64
N GLY A 8 -24.73 -14.60 -47.00
CA GLY A 8 -26.14 -14.48 -47.39
C GLY A 8 -27.05 -14.44 -46.12
N ALA A 9 -28.23 -13.78 -46.19
CA ALA A 9 -29.60 -14.32 -46.01
C ALA A 9 -30.03 -14.71 -44.56
N TRP A 10 -30.76 -13.86 -43.82
CA TRP A 10 -32.25 -13.70 -43.71
C TRP A 10 -32.98 -14.74 -42.82
N TRP A 11 -33.69 -14.27 -41.79
CA TRP A 11 -35.00 -14.80 -41.36
C TRP A 11 -35.80 -13.73 -40.56
N ARG A 12 -37.12 -13.69 -40.78
CA ARG A 12 -38.12 -12.69 -40.35
C ARG A 12 -39.18 -13.34 -39.45
N GLY A 13 -39.84 -12.51 -38.62
CA GLY A 13 -41.25 -12.66 -38.18
C GLY A 13 -41.44 -13.20 -36.75
N GLY A 14 -42.38 -12.74 -35.93
CA GLY A 14 -43.51 -11.82 -36.12
C GLY A 14 -44.20 -11.45 -34.78
N LEU A 15 -45.03 -10.41 -34.82
CA LEU A 15 -45.88 -9.89 -33.73
C LEU A 15 -47.19 -10.69 -33.59
N MET A 16 -47.76 -10.74 -32.38
CA MET A 16 -49.23 -10.82 -32.20
C MET A 16 -49.67 -10.12 -30.89
N ALA A 17 -50.68 -9.26 -31.02
CA ALA A 17 -51.36 -8.53 -29.96
C ALA A 17 -52.80 -9.04 -29.82
N CYS A 18 -53.35 -9.04 -28.60
CA CYS A 18 -54.79 -9.19 -28.35
C CYS A 18 -55.25 -8.29 -27.19
N LEU A 19 -56.37 -7.61 -27.40
CA LEU A 19 -57.02 -6.62 -26.55
C LEU A 19 -58.54 -6.89 -26.59
N ALA A 20 -59.24 -6.95 -25.45
CA ALA A 20 -60.69 -6.70 -25.22
C ALA A 20 -61.05 -7.13 -23.76
N VAL A 21 -61.50 -6.28 -22.82
CA VAL A 21 -62.80 -5.57 -22.60
C VAL A 21 -63.94 -6.44 -22.04
N THR A 22 -64.48 -6.08 -20.86
CA THR A 22 -65.92 -5.99 -20.44
C THR A 22 -66.02 -5.60 -18.94
N VAL A 23 -66.56 -4.42 -18.55
CA VAL A 23 -67.95 -4.00 -18.18
C VAL A 23 -68.40 -4.31 -16.72
N ALA A 24 -69.12 -3.32 -16.13
CA ALA A 24 -69.32 -2.98 -14.72
C ALA A 24 -70.45 -3.70 -13.94
N SER A 25 -70.41 -3.57 -12.60
CA SER A 25 -71.57 -3.61 -11.69
C SER A 25 -71.28 -2.77 -10.43
N ALA A 26 -72.24 -1.94 -10.02
CA ALA A 26 -72.18 -1.02 -8.88
C ALA A 26 -73.08 -1.53 -7.73
N LEU A 27 -72.75 -1.19 -6.47
CA LEU A 27 -73.61 -0.93 -5.29
C LEU A 27 -72.72 -0.53 -4.06
N PRO A 28 -73.26 0.05 -2.96
CA PRO A 28 -72.74 1.31 -2.39
C PRO A 28 -71.94 1.24 -1.08
N LEU A 29 -71.10 2.26 -0.92
CA LEU A 29 -70.76 3.08 0.25
C LEU A 29 -70.97 2.49 1.67
N SER A 30 -69.85 2.17 2.33
CA SER A 30 -69.68 2.41 3.77
C SER A 30 -68.53 3.38 3.99
N ALA A 31 -68.84 4.51 4.59
CA ALA A 31 -67.89 5.53 4.98
C ALA A 31 -66.92 4.96 6.03
N GLN A 32 -65.66 4.82 5.66
CA GLN A 32 -64.57 4.53 6.59
C GLN A 32 -63.65 5.74 6.62
N THR A 33 -63.50 6.29 7.82
CA THR A 33 -62.61 7.38 8.22
C THR A 33 -61.21 7.17 7.62
N PRO A 34 -60.60 8.17 6.97
CA PRO A 34 -59.29 7.99 6.35
C PRO A 34 -58.21 7.80 7.41
N THR A 35 -57.71 6.57 7.52
CA THR A 35 -56.38 6.32 8.07
C THR A 35 -55.37 6.90 7.08
N PRO A 36 -54.35 7.68 7.50
CA PRO A 36 -53.36 8.18 6.57
C PRO A 36 -52.64 7.00 5.91
N ALA A 37 -52.84 6.87 4.60
CA ALA A 37 -52.13 5.93 3.77
C ALA A 37 -50.63 6.27 3.82
N VAL A 38 -49.84 5.29 4.25
CA VAL A 38 -48.39 5.27 4.03
C VAL A 38 -48.19 5.44 2.52
N SER A 39 -47.71 6.61 2.14
CA SER A 39 -47.25 6.88 0.79
C SER A 39 -46.08 5.93 0.53
N ARG A 40 -46.32 4.87 -0.26
CA ARG A 40 -45.27 4.16 -0.97
C ARG A 40 -44.70 5.13 -2.00
N GLN A 41 -43.81 6.02 -1.55
CA GLN A 41 -42.83 6.62 -2.43
C GLN A 41 -41.99 5.46 -2.93
N SER A 42 -42.15 5.16 -4.21
CA SER A 42 -41.17 4.49 -5.03
C SER A 42 -39.83 5.19 -4.81
N ALA A 43 -39.02 4.64 -3.90
CA ALA A 43 -37.63 5.00 -3.78
C ALA A 43 -37.01 4.69 -5.15
N ALA A 44 -36.74 5.75 -5.91
CA ALA A 44 -35.94 5.65 -7.11
C ALA A 44 -34.66 4.92 -6.72
N THR A 45 -34.42 3.78 -7.36
CA THR A 45 -33.14 3.08 -7.30
C THR A 45 -32.08 4.05 -7.81
N LEU A 46 -31.46 4.76 -6.87
CA LEU A 46 -30.26 5.51 -7.14
C LEU A 46 -29.20 4.48 -7.49
N VAL A 47 -28.91 4.41 -8.79
CA VAL A 47 -27.72 3.75 -9.32
C VAL A 47 -26.54 4.20 -8.44
N PRO A 48 -25.77 3.29 -7.84
CA PRO A 48 -24.61 3.71 -7.09
C PRO A 48 -23.69 4.44 -8.07
N ILE A 49 -23.59 5.76 -7.88
CA ILE A 49 -22.56 6.57 -8.51
C ILE A 49 -21.26 5.94 -8.04
N GLN A 50 -20.59 5.26 -8.95
CA GLN A 50 -19.26 4.73 -8.75
C GLN A 50 -18.33 5.93 -8.70
N VAL A 51 -18.31 6.61 -7.55
CA VAL A 51 -17.28 7.56 -7.23
C VAL A 51 -16.00 6.75 -7.29
N THR A 52 -15.18 7.03 -8.30
CA THR A 52 -13.76 6.68 -8.26
C THR A 52 -13.20 7.53 -7.13
N GLY A 53 -13.40 7.07 -5.90
CA GLY A 53 -13.05 7.79 -4.69
C GLY A 53 -11.55 8.00 -4.71
N THR A 54 -11.13 9.25 -4.61
CA THR A 54 -9.74 9.60 -4.30
C THR A 54 -9.30 8.76 -3.11
N GLN A 55 -8.33 7.88 -3.32
CA GLN A 55 -7.86 7.01 -2.26
C GLN A 55 -6.78 7.74 -1.48
N SER A 56 -7.07 8.07 -0.22
CA SER A 56 -6.18 8.84 0.65
C SER A 56 -4.89 8.06 1.01
N GLY A 57 -4.90 6.73 0.91
CA GLY A 57 -3.85 5.86 1.47
C GLY A 57 -3.90 5.85 3.01
N PRO A 58 -2.95 5.19 3.69
CA PRO A 58 -2.87 5.29 5.14
C PRO A 58 -2.44 6.70 5.55
N GLY A 59 -2.93 7.15 6.70
CA GLY A 59 -2.44 8.37 7.32
C GLY A 59 -0.97 8.25 7.72
N LEU A 60 -0.40 9.33 8.25
CA LEU A 60 1.01 9.39 8.61
C LEU A 60 1.25 9.03 10.07
N TRP A 61 2.30 8.25 10.33
CA TRP A 61 2.86 8.17 11.68
C TRP A 61 3.59 9.47 11.96
N ARG A 62 3.35 10.04 13.14
CA ARG A 62 4.00 11.25 13.60
C ARG A 62 4.97 10.91 14.72
N VAL A 63 6.24 11.19 14.47
CA VAL A 63 7.34 11.03 15.44
C VAL A 63 7.82 12.43 15.81
N SER A 64 7.76 12.80 17.08
CA SER A 64 8.03 14.19 17.48
C SER A 64 8.89 14.34 18.73
N LYS A 65 9.68 15.41 18.75
CA LYS A 65 10.28 16.04 19.94
C LYS A 65 10.04 17.55 19.86
N PRO A 66 10.28 18.33 20.93
CA PRO A 66 10.16 19.79 20.87
C PRO A 66 10.93 20.38 19.66
N GLY A 67 10.24 21.08 18.76
CA GLY A 67 10.83 21.72 17.59
C GLY A 67 11.13 20.82 16.39
N HIS A 68 10.95 19.50 16.49
CA HIS A 68 11.26 18.58 15.38
C HIS A 68 10.17 17.53 15.19
N VAL A 69 9.80 17.31 13.92
CA VAL A 69 8.81 16.31 13.53
C VAL A 69 9.34 15.45 12.38
N LEU A 70 9.16 14.15 12.52
CA LEU A 70 9.30 13.16 11.46
C LEU A 70 7.91 12.64 11.10
N TRP A 71 7.54 12.80 9.84
CA TRP A 71 6.37 12.17 9.25
C TRP A 71 6.80 10.89 8.54
N ILE A 72 6.17 9.76 8.88
CA ILE A 72 6.46 8.48 8.24
C ILE A 72 5.21 8.01 7.51
N LEU A 73 5.32 7.85 6.19
CA LEU A 73 4.33 7.13 5.41
C LEU A 73 4.65 5.63 5.39
N GLY A 74 3.70 4.83 5.84
CA GLY A 74 3.74 3.39 5.67
C GLY A 74 3.48 2.99 4.22
N THR A 75 4.36 2.20 3.63
CA THR A 75 4.26 1.72 2.24
C THR A 75 4.07 0.22 2.20
N THR A 76 3.26 -0.28 1.26
CA THR A 76 3.12 -1.72 1.03
C THR A 76 3.37 -2.04 -0.44
N SER A 77 3.71 -3.29 -0.69
CA SER A 77 3.80 -3.87 -2.02
C SER A 77 3.15 -5.26 -1.97
N PRO A 78 2.41 -5.66 -3.00
CA PRO A 78 2.01 -4.88 -4.17
C PRO A 78 0.85 -3.91 -3.87
N LEU A 79 0.58 -3.00 -4.81
CA LEU A 79 -0.52 -2.02 -4.78
C LEU A 79 -1.31 -2.03 -6.11
N PRO A 80 -2.52 -1.47 -6.17
CA PRO A 80 -3.30 -1.45 -7.41
C PRO A 80 -2.63 -0.58 -8.48
N GLN A 81 -2.53 -1.10 -9.72
CA GLN A 81 -1.78 -0.48 -10.83
C GLN A 81 -2.27 0.91 -11.26
N HIS A 82 -3.57 1.13 -11.14
CA HIS A 82 -4.23 2.36 -11.63
C HIS A 82 -4.88 3.14 -10.48
N MET A 83 -4.32 3.01 -9.29
CA MET A 83 -4.73 3.78 -8.14
C MET A 83 -4.41 5.27 -8.37
N GLN A 84 -5.43 6.12 -8.28
CA GLN A 84 -5.23 7.57 -8.15
C GLN A 84 -5.04 7.90 -6.68
N TRP A 85 -3.80 7.78 -6.24
CA TRP A 85 -3.43 8.17 -4.88
C TRP A 85 -3.17 9.68 -4.84
N GLN A 86 -3.99 10.41 -4.09
CA GLN A 86 -3.81 11.84 -3.85
C GLN A 86 -4.04 12.12 -2.37
N SER A 87 -2.97 12.04 -1.59
CA SER A 87 -3.02 12.38 -0.17
C SER A 87 -2.64 13.85 0.02
N GLN A 88 -3.63 14.70 0.28
CA GLN A 88 -3.40 16.09 0.70
C GLN A 88 -2.56 16.15 1.98
N GLU A 89 -2.74 15.18 2.87
CA GLU A 89 -1.98 15.05 4.11
C GLU A 89 -0.48 14.83 3.81
N VAL A 90 -0.15 13.91 2.91
CA VAL A 90 1.24 13.65 2.49
C VAL A 90 1.85 14.86 1.80
N ALA A 91 1.13 15.48 0.87
CA ALA A 91 1.60 16.71 0.20
C ALA A 91 1.87 17.81 1.23
N SER A 92 0.97 18.00 2.20
CA SER A 92 1.13 18.99 3.27
C SER A 92 2.30 18.66 4.21
N ALA A 93 2.53 17.38 4.52
CA ALA A 93 3.65 16.94 5.34
C ALA A 93 5.00 17.10 4.61
N LEU A 94 5.05 16.80 3.31
CA LEU A 94 6.22 17.04 2.46
C LEU A 94 6.56 18.53 2.38
N ALA A 95 5.57 19.39 2.13
CA ALA A 95 5.77 20.85 2.07
C ALA A 95 6.28 21.45 3.39
N ARG A 96 6.03 20.79 4.54
CA ARG A 96 6.55 21.19 5.86
C ARG A 96 7.91 20.56 6.21
N SER A 97 8.43 19.69 5.36
CA SER A 97 9.67 18.96 5.58
C SER A 97 10.81 19.54 4.75
N GLN A 98 12.04 19.43 5.25
CA GLN A 98 13.25 19.85 4.52
C GLN A 98 14.01 18.66 3.93
N VAL A 99 13.75 17.46 4.47
CA VAL A 99 14.48 16.24 4.13
C VAL A 99 13.50 15.11 3.79
N LEU A 100 13.82 14.38 2.73
CA LEU A 100 13.21 13.09 2.41
C LEU A 100 14.20 11.96 2.69
N LEU A 101 13.88 11.09 3.64
CA LEU A 101 14.61 9.85 3.90
C LEU A 101 14.09 8.73 3.02
N ASP A 102 15.00 8.04 2.33
CA ASP A 102 14.66 6.79 1.65
C ASP A 102 14.22 5.70 2.66
N PRO A 103 13.47 4.67 2.21
CA PRO A 103 13.19 3.53 3.07
C PRO A 103 14.47 2.75 3.38
N PRO A 104 14.54 2.09 4.55
CA PRO A 104 15.67 1.27 4.92
C PRO A 104 15.84 0.18 3.87
N GLY A 105 17.07 -0.13 3.54
CA GLY A 105 17.36 -1.19 2.59
C GLY A 105 18.83 -1.53 2.54
N VAL A 106 19.16 -2.47 1.69
CA VAL A 106 20.54 -2.81 1.35
C VAL A 106 20.80 -2.41 -0.10
N LYS A 107 22.02 -1.97 -0.37
CA LYS A 107 22.51 -1.75 -1.72
C LYS A 107 23.87 -2.39 -1.87
N MET A 108 23.95 -3.37 -2.76
CA MET A 108 25.22 -3.97 -3.14
C MET A 108 26.04 -2.97 -3.95
N LYS A 109 27.29 -2.80 -3.54
CA LYS A 109 28.31 -2.07 -4.30
C LYS A 109 29.35 -3.07 -4.75
N LEU A 110 29.49 -3.26 -6.05
CA LEU A 110 30.56 -4.10 -6.58
C LEU A 110 31.89 -3.37 -6.41
N ASP A 111 32.93 -4.06 -5.92
CA ASP A 111 34.29 -3.52 -5.79
C ASP A 111 35.01 -3.51 -7.14
N THR A 112 34.37 -2.87 -8.12
CA THR A 112 34.88 -2.78 -9.49
C THR A 112 34.52 -1.43 -10.10
N GLY A 113 35.52 -0.79 -10.70
CA GLY A 113 35.33 0.41 -11.53
C GLY A 113 34.46 0.13 -12.77
N PHE A 114 34.16 1.18 -13.55
CA PHE A 114 33.30 1.08 -14.74
C PHE A 114 33.70 -0.06 -15.69
N PHE A 115 34.99 -0.21 -16.02
CA PHE A 115 35.49 -1.28 -16.89
C PHE A 115 35.34 -2.68 -16.29
N GLY A 116 35.49 -2.82 -14.97
CA GLY A 116 35.29 -4.10 -14.28
C GLY A 116 33.83 -4.57 -14.36
N LYS A 117 32.87 -3.64 -14.30
CA LYS A 117 31.45 -3.92 -14.52
C LYS A 117 31.16 -4.35 -15.96
N LEU A 118 31.80 -3.72 -16.94
CA LEU A 118 31.62 -4.08 -18.36
C LEU A 118 32.10 -5.51 -18.64
N TRP A 119 33.22 -5.93 -18.05
CA TRP A 119 33.72 -7.30 -18.16
C TRP A 119 32.86 -8.33 -17.44
N LEU A 120 32.04 -7.93 -16.45
CA LEU A 120 31.08 -8.83 -15.80
C LEU A 120 29.88 -9.18 -16.68
N LEU A 121 29.51 -8.36 -17.67
CA LEU A 121 28.30 -8.57 -18.48
C LEU A 121 28.23 -9.95 -19.16
N PRO A 122 29.29 -10.47 -19.81
CA PRO A 122 29.26 -11.81 -20.39
C PRO A 122 29.01 -12.90 -19.34
N SER A 123 29.53 -12.72 -18.12
CA SER A 123 29.32 -13.68 -17.03
C SER A 123 27.87 -13.72 -16.53
N LEU A 124 27.04 -12.71 -16.84
CA LEU A 124 25.61 -12.68 -16.51
C LEU A 124 24.73 -13.39 -17.56
N ILE A 125 25.27 -13.69 -18.74
CA ILE A 125 24.53 -14.41 -19.79
C ILE A 125 24.08 -15.77 -19.24
N GLY A 126 22.78 -16.05 -19.37
CA GLY A 126 22.19 -17.31 -18.91
C GLY A 126 22.12 -17.48 -17.39
N VAL A 127 22.37 -16.43 -16.58
CA VAL A 127 22.28 -16.52 -15.10
C VAL A 127 20.90 -16.96 -14.60
N ARG A 128 19.87 -16.75 -15.41
CA ARG A 128 18.49 -17.16 -15.14
C ARG A 128 18.16 -18.56 -15.65
N ASN A 129 19.01 -19.15 -16.48
CA ASN A 129 18.75 -20.44 -17.10
C ASN A 129 19.23 -21.58 -16.20
N ASN A 130 18.62 -22.75 -16.33
CA ASN A 130 19.15 -23.96 -15.72
C ASN A 130 20.56 -24.27 -16.26
N PRO A 131 21.42 -24.89 -15.43
CA PRO A 131 22.68 -25.42 -15.91
C PRO A 131 22.47 -26.45 -17.03
N ASP A 132 23.48 -26.59 -17.89
CA ASP A 132 23.56 -27.61 -18.95
C ASP A 132 22.38 -27.64 -19.93
N GLY A 133 21.60 -26.56 -20.00
CA GLY A 133 20.46 -26.44 -20.92
C GLY A 133 19.22 -27.24 -20.50
N GLN A 134 19.17 -27.74 -19.27
CA GLN A 134 18.01 -28.44 -18.72
C GLN A 134 16.75 -27.57 -18.76
N THR A 135 15.60 -28.23 -18.86
CA THR A 135 14.29 -27.57 -18.79
C THR A 135 13.69 -27.71 -17.39
N LEU A 136 12.64 -26.94 -17.10
CA LEU A 136 11.86 -27.07 -15.86
C LEU A 136 11.37 -28.52 -15.68
N ARG A 137 10.97 -29.20 -16.77
CA ARG A 137 10.53 -30.59 -16.73
C ARG A 137 11.61 -31.54 -16.18
N ASP A 138 12.87 -31.24 -16.47
CA ASP A 138 13.99 -32.10 -16.11
C ASP A 138 14.42 -31.93 -14.64
N VAL A 139 14.08 -30.78 -14.03
CA VAL A 139 14.62 -30.39 -12.71
C VAL A 139 13.57 -30.32 -11.60
N VAL A 140 12.28 -30.18 -11.91
CA VAL A 140 11.20 -30.12 -10.89
C VAL A 140 10.44 -31.44 -10.78
N ALA A 141 9.70 -31.63 -9.67
CA ALA A 141 8.90 -32.83 -9.51
C ALA A 141 7.78 -32.90 -10.58
N PRO A 142 7.40 -34.10 -11.07
CA PRO A 142 6.38 -34.23 -12.11
C PRO A 142 5.05 -33.55 -11.79
N GLN A 143 4.64 -33.60 -10.51
CA GLN A 143 3.44 -32.94 -10.00
C GLN A 143 3.51 -31.40 -10.09
N ASP A 144 4.67 -30.82 -9.79
CA ASP A 144 4.88 -29.37 -9.85
C ASP A 144 4.94 -28.91 -11.31
N TYR A 145 5.53 -29.72 -12.20
CA TYR A 145 5.54 -29.45 -13.63
C TYR A 145 4.13 -29.47 -14.24
N ALA A 146 3.27 -30.42 -13.84
CA ALA A 146 1.88 -30.46 -14.28
C ALA A 146 1.12 -29.20 -13.84
N ARG A 147 1.29 -28.77 -12.58
CA ARG A 147 0.69 -27.54 -12.06
C ARG A 147 1.25 -26.29 -12.76
N TRP A 148 2.55 -26.28 -13.04
CA TRP A 148 3.22 -25.22 -13.80
C TRP A 148 2.60 -25.05 -15.19
N GLN A 149 2.35 -26.13 -15.94
CA GLN A 149 1.78 -26.03 -17.29
C GLN A 149 0.41 -25.33 -17.29
N ILE A 150 -0.43 -25.64 -16.30
CA ILE A 150 -1.75 -25.00 -16.11
C ILE A 150 -1.59 -23.50 -15.84
N LEU A 151 -0.73 -23.13 -14.88
CA LEU A 151 -0.52 -21.73 -14.49
C LEU A 151 0.22 -20.92 -15.55
N LYS A 152 1.18 -21.52 -16.26
CA LYS A 152 1.87 -20.95 -17.41
C LYS A 152 0.87 -20.58 -18.51
N SER A 153 0.00 -21.51 -18.90
CA SER A 153 -1.02 -21.25 -19.91
C SER A 153 -1.93 -20.09 -19.52
N ARG A 154 -2.33 -20.01 -18.24
CA ARG A 154 -3.18 -18.93 -17.73
C ARG A 154 -2.50 -17.54 -17.73
N TYR A 155 -1.25 -17.44 -17.28
CA TYR A 155 -0.63 -16.15 -16.95
C TYR A 155 0.54 -15.74 -17.87
N LEU A 156 1.23 -16.68 -18.51
CA LEU A 156 2.41 -16.45 -19.34
C LEU A 156 2.17 -16.70 -20.83
N GLY A 157 1.11 -17.45 -21.17
CA GLY A 157 0.85 -17.92 -22.53
C GLY A 157 1.89 -18.93 -23.01
N ASP A 158 2.08 -19.02 -24.33
CA ASP A 158 2.84 -20.09 -24.98
C ASP A 158 4.36 -19.84 -25.06
N SER A 159 4.92 -18.94 -24.24
CA SER A 159 6.35 -18.64 -24.31
C SER A 159 7.19 -19.79 -23.73
N ASP A 160 8.03 -20.41 -24.56
CA ASP A 160 8.94 -21.47 -24.12
C ASP A 160 10.25 -20.97 -23.52
N LYS A 161 10.50 -19.65 -23.53
CA LYS A 161 11.72 -19.08 -22.94
C LYS A 161 11.84 -19.41 -21.45
N VAL A 162 10.73 -19.38 -20.74
CA VAL A 162 10.67 -19.66 -19.30
C VAL A 162 10.89 -21.13 -18.96
N GLU A 163 10.69 -22.06 -19.90
CA GLU A 163 10.94 -23.49 -19.69
C GLU A 163 12.42 -23.80 -19.48
N ARG A 164 13.32 -22.93 -19.94
CA ARG A 164 14.77 -23.08 -19.74
C ARG A 164 15.28 -22.35 -18.50
N TRP A 165 14.41 -21.62 -17.80
CA TRP A 165 14.79 -20.85 -16.62
C TRP A 165 14.92 -21.75 -15.40
N ARG A 166 15.70 -21.30 -14.43
CA ARG A 166 15.71 -21.91 -13.10
C ARG A 166 14.33 -21.81 -12.47
N PRO A 167 13.91 -22.80 -11.66
CA PRO A 167 12.58 -22.81 -11.06
C PRO A 167 12.25 -21.50 -10.33
N LEU A 168 13.17 -20.92 -9.55
CA LEU A 168 12.96 -19.63 -8.88
C LEU A 168 12.60 -18.49 -9.84
N PHE A 169 13.34 -18.34 -10.94
CA PHE A 169 13.08 -17.25 -11.90
C PHE A 169 11.80 -17.47 -12.69
N ALA A 170 11.47 -18.73 -13.01
CA ALA A 170 10.22 -19.09 -13.66
C ALA A 170 9.02 -18.78 -12.74
N ALA A 171 9.07 -19.20 -11.47
CA ALA A 171 8.07 -18.89 -10.45
C ALA A 171 7.92 -17.38 -10.24
N TYR A 172 9.02 -16.63 -10.14
CA TYR A 172 8.97 -15.18 -10.01
C TYR A 172 8.30 -14.49 -11.19
N GLN A 173 8.59 -14.94 -12.42
CA GLN A 173 7.96 -14.40 -13.61
C GLN A 173 6.47 -14.71 -13.67
N LEU A 174 6.08 -15.92 -13.27
CA LEU A 174 4.69 -16.30 -13.10
C LEU A 174 3.99 -15.43 -12.06
N TYR A 175 4.58 -15.26 -10.88
CA TYR A 175 4.09 -14.40 -9.82
C TYR A 175 3.88 -12.95 -10.30
N ARG A 176 4.86 -12.37 -10.99
CA ARG A 176 4.74 -11.01 -11.56
C ARG A 176 3.60 -10.89 -12.57
N LYS A 177 3.40 -11.91 -13.41
CA LYS A 177 2.32 -11.93 -14.40
C LYS A 177 0.96 -12.14 -13.75
N ALA A 178 0.88 -12.94 -12.70
CA ALA A 178 -0.32 -13.09 -11.88
C ALA A 178 -0.69 -11.76 -11.21
N LEU A 179 0.25 -11.06 -10.56
CA LEU A 179 0.03 -9.73 -10.01
C LEU A 179 -0.59 -8.79 -11.05
N ALA A 180 0.01 -8.72 -12.23
CA ALA A 180 -0.49 -7.87 -13.30
C ALA A 180 -1.90 -8.26 -13.78
N ALA A 181 -2.18 -9.55 -13.94
CA ALA A 181 -3.50 -10.05 -14.29
C ALA A 181 -4.56 -9.72 -13.23
N HIS A 182 -4.14 -9.57 -11.97
CA HIS A 182 -4.98 -9.18 -10.85
C HIS A 182 -5.04 -7.65 -10.61
N GLY A 183 -4.46 -6.84 -11.50
CA GLY A 183 -4.47 -5.38 -11.41
C GLY A 183 -3.52 -4.82 -10.36
N LEU A 184 -2.49 -5.58 -9.98
CA LEU A 184 -1.48 -5.21 -8.97
C LEU A 184 -0.10 -4.96 -9.60
N ASP A 185 0.67 -4.02 -9.03
CA ASP A 185 2.10 -3.84 -9.29
C ASP A 185 2.88 -3.59 -7.99
N ASN A 186 4.20 -3.46 -8.09
CA ASN A 186 5.09 -3.36 -6.94
C ASN A 186 5.01 -2.02 -6.17
N SER A 187 4.32 -0.98 -6.65
CA SER A 187 4.43 0.36 -6.05
C SER A 187 3.19 1.25 -6.12
N GLY A 188 2.20 0.95 -6.96
CA GLY A 188 1.01 1.76 -7.21
C GLY A 188 1.32 3.22 -7.61
N GLY A 189 2.53 3.51 -8.07
CA GLY A 189 3.00 4.88 -8.34
C GLY A 189 3.32 5.74 -7.10
N VAL A 190 3.06 5.25 -5.88
CA VAL A 190 3.17 6.02 -4.62
C VAL A 190 4.58 6.58 -4.39
N LEU A 191 5.61 5.74 -4.47
CA LEU A 191 7.00 6.18 -4.29
C LEU A 191 7.47 7.13 -5.40
N ALA A 192 6.92 7.01 -6.61
CA ALA A 192 7.24 7.93 -7.70
C ALA A 192 6.61 9.30 -7.44
N GLU A 193 5.38 9.32 -6.94
CA GLU A 193 4.66 10.54 -6.60
C GLU A 193 5.29 11.28 -5.42
N ILE A 194 5.68 10.57 -4.35
CA ILE A 194 6.42 11.17 -3.23
C ILE A 194 7.72 11.83 -3.70
N ARG A 195 8.47 11.15 -4.59
CA ARG A 195 9.71 11.73 -5.15
C ARG A 195 9.42 12.95 -6.02
N ARG A 196 8.32 12.94 -6.76
CA ARG A 196 7.89 14.08 -7.59
C ARG A 196 7.54 15.29 -6.71
N LEU A 197 6.76 15.08 -5.65
CA LEU A 197 6.38 16.12 -4.68
C LEU A 197 7.61 16.65 -3.92
N ALA A 198 8.45 15.76 -3.40
CA ALA A 198 9.69 16.15 -2.71
C ALA A 198 10.64 16.96 -3.60
N LEU A 199 10.71 16.65 -4.90
CA LEU A 199 11.48 17.43 -5.86
C LEU A 199 10.85 18.81 -6.11
N ALA A 200 9.52 18.89 -6.19
CA ALA A 200 8.79 20.15 -6.38
C ALA A 200 8.97 21.10 -5.17
N ASP A 201 9.02 20.54 -3.96
CA ASP A 201 9.23 21.28 -2.71
C ASP A 201 10.72 21.42 -2.33
N HIS A 202 11.64 21.00 -3.22
CA HIS A 202 13.09 21.12 -3.05
C HIS A 202 13.68 20.41 -1.82
N LEU A 203 13.08 19.31 -1.37
CA LEU A 203 13.59 18.53 -0.24
C LEU A 203 14.96 17.91 -0.58
N GLN A 204 15.88 17.96 0.37
CA GLN A 204 17.12 17.20 0.30
C GLN A 204 16.81 15.71 0.49
N ARG A 205 17.21 14.88 -0.47
CA ARG A 205 17.07 13.42 -0.34
C ARG A 205 18.28 12.82 0.35
N LEU A 206 18.06 12.09 1.44
CA LEU A 206 19.10 11.34 2.13
C LEU A 206 18.92 9.83 1.89
N PRO A 207 19.92 9.16 1.27
CA PRO A 207 19.87 7.71 1.12
C PRO A 207 20.11 7.03 2.47
N THR A 208 19.26 6.05 2.80
CA THR A 208 19.32 5.29 4.06
C THR A 208 19.66 3.81 3.83
N LYS A 209 20.10 3.47 2.61
CA LYS A 209 20.46 2.10 2.25
C LYS A 209 21.86 1.77 2.76
N THR A 210 21.97 0.66 3.49
CA THR A 210 23.26 0.11 3.92
C THR A 210 24.03 -0.39 2.70
N LEU A 211 25.23 0.16 2.49
CA LEU A 211 26.11 -0.28 1.42
C LEU A 211 26.84 -1.56 1.84
N VAL A 212 26.76 -2.59 1.00
CA VAL A 212 27.53 -3.83 1.18
C VAL A 212 28.49 -3.98 0.01
N LEU A 213 29.79 -3.96 0.29
CA LEU A 213 30.82 -4.12 -0.72
C LEU A 213 30.91 -5.60 -1.12
N ILE A 214 30.87 -5.87 -2.42
CA ILE A 214 31.11 -7.18 -2.99
C ILE A 214 32.53 -7.19 -3.56
N GLU A 215 33.47 -7.74 -2.80
CA GLU A 215 34.89 -7.80 -3.14
C GLU A 215 35.16 -8.68 -4.38
N GLN A 216 34.46 -9.80 -4.49
CA GLN A 216 34.69 -10.78 -5.56
C GLN A 216 33.43 -11.05 -6.41
N PRO A 217 32.98 -10.08 -7.23
CA PRO A 217 31.72 -10.18 -7.96
C PRO A 217 31.70 -11.33 -8.99
N ARG A 218 32.84 -11.65 -9.62
CA ARG A 218 32.94 -12.78 -10.57
C ARG A 218 32.76 -14.13 -9.89
N HIS A 219 33.40 -14.29 -8.73
CA HIS A 219 33.29 -15.50 -7.94
C HIS A 219 31.83 -15.67 -7.48
N LEU A 220 31.23 -14.60 -6.96
CA LEU A 220 29.84 -14.58 -6.53
C LEU A 220 28.87 -15.00 -7.65
N VAL A 221 29.00 -14.44 -8.86
CA VAL A 221 28.17 -14.83 -10.02
C VAL A 221 28.38 -16.29 -10.39
N LYS A 222 29.62 -16.78 -10.37
CA LYS A 222 29.95 -18.18 -10.69
C LYS A 222 29.37 -19.14 -9.65
N THR A 223 29.44 -18.79 -8.37
CA THR A 223 28.82 -19.56 -7.27
C THR A 223 27.31 -19.55 -7.39
N PHE A 224 26.68 -18.40 -7.61
CA PHE A 224 25.23 -18.29 -7.81
C PHE A 224 24.72 -19.12 -9.00
N LYS A 225 25.47 -19.18 -10.10
CA LYS A 225 25.12 -20.01 -11.26
C LYS A 225 25.19 -21.52 -10.97
N ARG A 226 26.01 -21.92 -10.00
CA ARG A 226 26.24 -23.32 -9.63
C ARG A 226 25.44 -23.76 -8.41
N SER A 227 24.92 -22.81 -7.63
CA SER A 227 24.13 -23.12 -6.45
C SER A 227 22.76 -23.62 -6.86
N ASP A 228 22.39 -24.81 -6.39
CA ASP A 228 21.00 -25.20 -6.18
C ASP A 228 20.48 -24.41 -4.98
N LEU A 229 20.23 -23.11 -5.19
CA LEU A 229 19.36 -22.39 -4.27
C LEU A 229 18.08 -23.22 -4.08
N ASP A 230 17.33 -22.95 -3.03
CA ASP A 230 16.07 -23.64 -2.72
C ASP A 230 14.95 -23.36 -3.76
N ASP A 231 15.33 -23.08 -5.01
CA ASP A 231 14.58 -22.80 -6.21
C ASP A 231 13.41 -23.75 -6.39
N ARG A 232 13.62 -25.06 -6.15
CA ARG A 232 12.59 -26.08 -6.34
C ARG A 232 11.50 -25.99 -5.27
N GLN A 233 11.89 -25.83 -4.01
CA GLN A 233 10.94 -25.64 -2.92
C GLN A 233 10.16 -24.33 -3.11
N CYS A 234 10.87 -23.26 -3.43
CA CYS A 234 10.29 -21.95 -3.71
C CYS A 234 9.32 -21.99 -4.89
N PHE A 235 9.68 -22.70 -5.96
CA PHE A 235 8.82 -22.94 -7.11
C PHE A 235 7.55 -23.68 -6.69
N ALA A 236 7.68 -24.83 -6.02
CA ALA A 236 6.54 -25.63 -5.60
C ALA A 236 5.57 -24.84 -4.69
N GLN A 237 6.08 -24.12 -3.70
CA GLN A 237 5.28 -23.27 -2.82
C GLN A 237 4.56 -22.16 -3.58
N THR A 238 5.26 -21.47 -4.50
CA THR A 238 4.64 -20.43 -5.33
C THR A 238 3.47 -21.00 -6.12
N LEU A 239 3.65 -22.15 -6.79
CA LEU A 239 2.58 -22.75 -7.59
C LEU A 239 1.41 -23.20 -6.72
N ALA A 240 1.67 -23.71 -5.51
CA ALA A 240 0.64 -24.19 -4.61
C ALA A 240 -0.27 -23.08 -4.08
N ASN A 241 0.29 -21.90 -3.83
CA ASN A 241 -0.42 -20.84 -3.12
C ASN A 241 -0.79 -19.65 -4.02
N LEU A 242 -0.31 -19.61 -5.27
CA LEU A 242 -0.39 -18.42 -6.13
C LEU A 242 -1.76 -17.72 -6.11
N ASP A 243 -2.83 -18.45 -6.39
CA ASP A 243 -4.18 -17.86 -6.50
C ASP A 243 -4.70 -17.36 -5.13
N VAL A 244 -4.38 -18.07 -4.03
CA VAL A 244 -4.75 -17.65 -2.66
C VAL A 244 -3.96 -16.40 -2.27
N ASP A 245 -2.66 -16.39 -2.58
CA ASP A 245 -1.79 -15.26 -2.30
C ASP A 245 -2.25 -14.02 -3.09
N MET A 246 -2.66 -14.16 -4.36
CA MET A 246 -3.22 -13.03 -5.12
C MET A 246 -4.45 -12.40 -4.42
N GLN A 247 -5.31 -13.21 -3.82
CA GLN A 247 -6.46 -12.70 -3.06
C GLN A 247 -6.02 -11.98 -1.79
N THR A 248 -5.12 -12.57 -1.01
CA THR A 248 -4.56 -11.94 0.20
C THR A 248 -3.86 -10.62 -0.13
N LEU A 249 -3.05 -10.58 -1.18
CA LEU A 249 -2.34 -9.37 -1.61
C LEU A 249 -3.30 -8.27 -2.08
N ARG A 250 -4.39 -8.64 -2.77
CA ARG A 250 -5.44 -7.66 -3.15
C ARG A 250 -6.15 -7.08 -1.94
N GLN A 251 -6.46 -7.90 -0.94
CA GLN A 251 -7.09 -7.43 0.30
C GLN A 251 -6.15 -6.48 1.05
N ARG A 252 -4.86 -6.84 1.19
CA ARG A 252 -3.84 -5.97 1.78
C ARG A 252 -3.69 -4.65 1.04
N ALA A 253 -3.61 -4.70 -0.29
CA ALA A 253 -3.53 -3.51 -1.13
C ALA A 253 -4.78 -2.61 -0.98
N GLY A 254 -5.97 -3.22 -0.88
CA GLY A 254 -7.23 -2.51 -0.63
C GLY A 254 -7.27 -1.85 0.74
N ALA A 255 -6.85 -2.57 1.80
CA ALA A 255 -6.77 -2.03 3.16
C ALA A 255 -5.81 -0.84 3.23
N TRP A 256 -4.62 -0.94 2.60
CA TRP A 256 -3.68 0.18 2.48
C TRP A 256 -4.29 1.37 1.78
N ALA A 257 -4.94 1.15 0.63
CA ALA A 257 -5.56 2.20 -0.15
C ALA A 257 -6.71 2.91 0.60
N ALA A 258 -7.45 2.18 1.43
CA ALA A 258 -8.53 2.69 2.27
C ALA A 258 -8.04 3.33 3.57
N GLY A 259 -6.77 3.18 3.93
CA GLY A 259 -6.22 3.60 5.23
C GLY A 259 -6.69 2.74 6.40
N ASP A 260 -7.11 1.50 6.16
CA ASP A 260 -7.55 0.54 7.15
C ASP A 260 -6.33 -0.11 7.86
N ILE A 261 -5.87 0.55 8.93
CA ILE A 261 -4.70 0.10 9.70
C ILE A 261 -4.96 -1.23 10.42
N GLU A 262 -6.17 -1.45 10.94
CA GLU A 262 -6.54 -2.70 11.61
C GLU A 262 -6.53 -3.88 10.63
N GLY A 263 -7.13 -3.70 9.45
CA GLY A 263 -7.09 -4.69 8.37
C GLY A 263 -5.67 -4.99 7.90
N LEU A 264 -4.79 -3.99 7.86
CA LEU A 264 -3.38 -4.19 7.54
C LEU A 264 -2.64 -4.98 8.61
N GLN A 265 -2.86 -4.69 9.90
CA GLN A 265 -2.26 -5.44 11.00
C GLN A 265 -2.66 -6.93 10.93
N ALA A 266 -3.95 -7.21 10.72
CA ALA A 266 -4.44 -8.57 10.55
C ALA A 266 -3.81 -9.25 9.31
N ALA A 267 -3.72 -8.53 8.19
CA ALA A 267 -3.12 -9.06 6.96
C ALA A 267 -1.63 -9.42 7.12
N TYR A 268 -0.86 -8.63 7.88
CA TYR A 268 0.56 -8.87 8.14
C TYR A 268 0.82 -9.93 9.22
N ALA A 269 -0.08 -10.07 10.20
CA ALA A 269 0.05 -11.09 11.25
C ALA A 269 -0.02 -12.54 10.72
N HIS A 270 -0.63 -12.74 9.54
CA HIS A 270 -0.83 -14.05 8.92
C HIS A 270 0.05 -14.29 7.67
N ASP A 271 1.04 -13.43 7.42
CA ASP A 271 1.84 -13.45 6.19
C ASP A 271 3.15 -14.26 6.31
N GLU A 272 3.05 -15.55 6.63
CA GLU A 272 4.19 -16.49 6.49
C GLU A 272 4.45 -16.86 5.01
N ARG A 273 3.57 -16.47 4.09
CA ARG A 273 3.45 -17.04 2.73
C ARG A 273 4.22 -16.27 1.64
N VAL A 274 4.54 -14.99 1.84
CA VAL A 274 5.27 -14.15 0.87
C VAL A 274 6.80 -14.34 0.88
N THR A 275 7.32 -15.12 1.83
CA THR A 275 8.76 -15.29 2.15
C THR A 275 9.63 -15.77 0.97
N CYS A 276 9.08 -16.58 0.06
CA CYS A 276 9.89 -17.17 -1.02
C CYS A 276 10.40 -16.12 -2.02
N MET A 277 9.62 -15.07 -2.31
CA MET A 277 10.02 -14.06 -3.29
C MET A 277 11.06 -13.08 -2.75
N ASP A 278 11.21 -12.99 -1.43
CA ASP A 278 12.22 -12.14 -0.79
C ASP A 278 13.64 -12.59 -1.07
N VAL A 279 13.86 -13.89 -1.38
CA VAL A 279 15.17 -14.46 -1.74
C VAL A 279 15.76 -13.77 -2.98
N ILE A 280 14.92 -13.24 -3.86
CA ILE A 280 15.35 -12.56 -5.10
C ILE A 280 15.79 -11.12 -4.82
N SER A 281 15.42 -10.56 -3.67
CA SER A 281 15.86 -9.21 -3.28
C SER A 281 17.36 -9.17 -2.98
N GLU A 282 17.98 -7.99 -3.07
CA GLU A 282 19.39 -7.82 -2.68
C GLU A 282 19.64 -8.25 -1.23
N ALA A 283 18.70 -7.97 -0.32
CA ALA A 283 18.79 -8.36 1.08
C ALA A 283 18.70 -9.89 1.26
N GLY A 284 17.72 -10.53 0.61
CA GLY A 284 17.54 -11.98 0.66
C GLY A 284 18.75 -12.73 0.09
N PHE A 285 19.29 -12.24 -1.03
CA PHE A 285 20.52 -12.78 -1.60
C PHE A 285 21.70 -12.69 -0.62
N LEU A 286 21.92 -11.53 0.02
CA LEU A 286 23.05 -11.36 0.94
C LEU A 286 22.92 -12.18 2.21
N LYS A 287 21.71 -12.34 2.72
CA LYS A 287 21.43 -13.25 3.84
C LYS A 287 21.86 -14.68 3.49
N GLN A 288 21.56 -15.15 2.29
CA GLN A 288 22.02 -16.46 1.79
C GLN A 288 23.55 -16.55 1.64
N GLN A 289 24.27 -15.43 1.62
CA GLN A 289 25.74 -15.40 1.66
C GLN A 289 26.31 -15.32 3.08
N GLY A 290 25.51 -15.58 4.12
CA GLY A 290 25.95 -15.62 5.52
C GLY A 290 26.00 -14.26 6.21
N LEU A 291 25.33 -13.24 5.64
CA LEU A 291 25.20 -11.92 6.25
C LEU A 291 23.89 -11.80 7.06
N ASP A 292 23.78 -12.62 8.10
CA ASP A 292 22.59 -12.71 8.94
C ASP A 292 22.32 -11.45 9.78
N ASP A 293 23.34 -10.62 10.01
CA ASP A 293 23.26 -9.38 10.78
C ASP A 293 22.69 -8.18 9.98
N LEU A 294 22.42 -8.36 8.69
CA LEU A 294 21.97 -7.28 7.80
C LEU A 294 20.68 -6.59 8.25
N PRO A 295 19.62 -7.28 8.72
CA PRO A 295 18.43 -6.60 9.20
C PRO A 295 18.73 -5.66 10.38
N ALA A 296 19.62 -6.07 11.29
CA ALA A 296 20.02 -5.26 12.43
C ALA A 296 20.86 -4.05 11.99
N ARG A 297 21.81 -4.24 11.07
CA ARG A 297 22.64 -3.17 10.49
C ARG A 297 21.81 -2.15 9.71
N GLN A 298 20.88 -2.63 8.89
CA GLN A 298 19.94 -1.79 8.13
C GLN A 298 19.11 -0.92 9.08
N ARG A 299 18.56 -1.52 10.14
CA ARG A 299 17.81 -0.79 11.17
C ARG A 299 18.66 0.27 11.86
N GLN A 300 19.86 -0.11 12.31
CA GLN A 300 20.78 0.81 13.01
C GLN A 300 21.18 1.99 12.12
N HIS A 301 21.52 1.71 10.86
CA HIS A 301 21.90 2.76 9.91
C HIS A 301 20.73 3.71 9.63
N TRP A 302 19.52 3.18 9.40
CA TRP A 302 18.35 4.03 9.21
C TRP A 302 18.05 4.88 10.44
N LEU A 303 18.07 4.31 11.65
CA LEU A 303 17.86 5.05 12.90
C LEU A 303 18.91 6.14 13.12
N GLN A 304 20.17 5.88 12.75
CA GLN A 304 21.23 6.87 12.82
C GLN A 304 20.93 8.05 11.88
N VAL A 305 20.74 7.79 10.59
CA VAL A 305 20.46 8.84 9.59
C VAL A 305 19.19 9.63 9.96
N THR A 306 18.16 8.96 10.48
CA THR A 306 16.93 9.61 10.94
C THR A 306 17.18 10.56 12.10
N ARG A 307 17.97 10.15 13.10
CA ARG A 307 18.30 11.03 14.24
C ARG A 307 19.18 12.20 13.81
N ASP A 308 20.19 11.95 13.00
CA ASP A 308 21.08 13.01 12.48
C ASP A 308 20.25 14.04 11.68
N ALA A 309 19.29 13.60 10.86
CA ALA A 309 18.40 14.50 10.14
C ALA A 309 17.49 15.31 11.10
N LEU A 310 16.94 14.67 12.13
CA LEU A 310 16.10 15.34 13.13
C LEU A 310 16.88 16.27 14.08
N GLU A 311 18.21 16.21 14.11
CA GLU A 311 19.04 17.19 14.83
C GLU A 311 19.22 18.49 14.03
N HIS A 312 19.27 18.39 12.69
CA HIS A 312 19.58 19.51 11.81
C HIS A 312 18.36 20.12 11.12
N HIS A 313 17.21 19.43 11.14
CA HIS A 313 16.00 19.84 10.43
C HIS A 313 14.77 19.79 11.34
N ALA A 314 13.88 20.79 11.22
CA ALA A 314 12.64 20.86 11.99
C ALA A 314 11.56 19.89 11.47
N GLY A 315 11.60 19.57 10.17
CA GLY A 315 10.67 18.67 9.50
C GLY A 315 11.40 17.67 8.63
N VAL A 316 11.17 16.39 8.89
CA VAL A 316 11.71 15.28 8.11
C VAL A 316 10.55 14.41 7.62
N PHE A 317 10.63 13.94 6.38
CA PHE A 317 9.69 12.98 5.83
C PHE A 317 10.41 11.67 5.53
N ALA A 318 9.79 10.54 5.84
CA ALA A 318 10.31 9.22 5.51
C ALA A 318 9.22 8.30 4.99
N THR A 319 9.63 7.27 4.25
CA THR A 319 8.77 6.13 3.95
C THR A 319 9.32 4.89 4.66
N LEU A 320 8.45 4.11 5.29
CA LEU A 320 8.81 2.80 5.85
C LEU A 320 7.88 1.71 5.29
N PRO A 321 8.38 0.50 5.00
CA PRO A 321 7.53 -0.65 4.72
C PRO A 321 6.59 -0.96 5.90
N MET A 322 5.33 -1.29 5.60
CA MET A 322 4.29 -1.55 6.60
C MET A 322 4.59 -2.77 7.47
N ASP A 323 5.25 -3.80 6.93
CA ASP A 323 5.75 -4.95 7.69
C ASP A 323 6.73 -4.52 8.81
N LEU A 324 7.52 -3.47 8.59
CA LEU A 324 8.44 -2.94 9.60
C LEU A 324 7.74 -2.06 10.63
N LEU A 325 6.71 -1.30 10.21
CA LEU A 325 5.93 -0.43 11.08
C LEU A 325 4.97 -1.22 11.98
N LEU A 326 4.34 -2.26 11.43
CA LEU A 326 3.31 -3.05 12.09
C LEU A 326 3.87 -4.31 12.79
N ALA A 327 5.18 -4.56 12.69
CA ALA A 327 5.84 -5.57 13.51
C ALA A 327 5.51 -5.30 15.00
N SER A 328 5.26 -6.37 15.77
CA SER A 328 4.89 -6.27 17.18
C SER A 328 5.96 -6.93 18.08
N PRO A 329 6.78 -6.14 18.81
CA PRO A 329 6.94 -4.69 18.71
C PRO A 329 7.77 -4.27 17.47
N SER A 330 7.57 -3.05 16.98
CA SER A 330 8.31 -2.54 15.81
C SER A 330 9.69 -2.08 16.24
N PRO A 331 10.79 -2.72 15.79
CA PRO A 331 12.12 -2.37 16.26
C PRO A 331 12.59 -0.99 15.74
N TYR A 332 11.95 -0.45 14.71
CA TYR A 332 12.22 0.91 14.20
C TYR A 332 11.53 1.96 15.09
N LEU A 333 10.26 1.75 15.42
CA LEU A 333 9.53 2.65 16.31
C LEU A 333 10.10 2.60 17.73
N GLU A 334 10.43 1.41 18.25
CA GLU A 334 11.07 1.29 19.57
C GLU A 334 12.43 1.99 19.62
N GLY A 335 13.22 1.93 18.55
CA GLY A 335 14.48 2.66 18.46
C GLY A 335 14.31 4.18 18.57
N LEU A 336 13.25 4.73 17.98
CA LEU A 336 12.90 6.14 18.10
C LEU A 336 12.35 6.46 19.50
N ARG A 337 11.49 5.61 20.06
CA ARG A 337 10.96 5.80 21.42
C ARG A 337 12.09 5.80 22.46
N ALA A 338 13.04 4.88 22.35
CA ALA A 338 14.21 4.81 23.22
C ALA A 338 15.12 6.06 23.10
N ALA A 339 15.09 6.75 21.96
CA ALA A 339 15.78 8.03 21.76
C ALA A 339 14.97 9.25 22.24
N GLY A 340 13.84 9.05 22.92
CA GLY A 340 13.04 10.10 23.55
C GLY A 340 11.96 10.73 22.64
N TYR A 341 11.70 10.15 21.47
CA TYR A 341 10.65 10.64 20.58
C TYR A 341 9.27 10.12 21.01
N ARG A 342 8.25 11.00 20.92
CA ARG A 342 6.84 10.60 21.00
C ARG A 342 6.40 10.04 19.65
N ILE A 343 5.66 8.94 19.65
CA ILE A 343 5.17 8.27 18.44
C ILE A 343 3.64 8.22 18.49
N GLU A 344 3.01 8.76 17.47
CA GLU A 344 1.57 8.79 17.25
C GLU A 344 1.29 8.01 15.96
N ALA A 345 0.43 6.99 16.04
CA ALA A 345 -0.01 6.21 14.89
C ALA A 345 -1.10 6.98 14.08
N PRO A 346 -1.32 6.67 12.80
CA PRO A 346 -2.26 7.39 11.94
C PRO A 346 -3.71 7.43 12.45
N ASP A 347 -4.09 6.40 13.20
CA ASP A 347 -5.40 6.14 13.78
C ASP A 347 -5.49 6.57 15.26
N ALA A 348 -4.37 6.99 15.86
CA ALA A 348 -4.37 7.59 17.18
C ALA A 348 -5.03 8.96 17.07
N ALA A 349 -6.31 9.04 17.43
CA ALA A 349 -7.12 10.25 17.41
C ALA A 349 -6.30 11.47 17.86
N GLU A 350 -6.19 12.47 16.99
CA GLU A 350 -5.56 13.74 17.30
C GLU A 350 -6.19 14.26 18.61
N PRO A 351 -5.42 14.53 19.68
CA PRO A 351 -5.99 15.14 20.87
C PRO A 351 -6.62 16.45 20.42
N ALA A 352 -7.94 16.57 20.63
CA ALA A 352 -8.70 17.74 20.25
C ALA A 352 -7.93 19.02 20.63
N PRO A 353 -7.85 20.02 19.74
CA PRO A 353 -7.18 21.27 20.07
C PRO A 353 -7.75 21.77 21.38
N ALA A 354 -6.87 22.01 22.37
CA ALA A 354 -7.25 22.46 23.69
C ALA A 354 -8.26 23.61 23.52
N SER A 355 -9.47 23.42 24.06
CA SER A 355 -10.52 24.41 23.95
C SER A 355 -9.97 25.75 24.43
N PRO A 356 -10.23 26.86 23.70
CA PRO A 356 -9.78 28.17 24.14
C PRO A 356 -10.32 28.43 25.55
N PRO A 357 -9.53 29.07 26.44
CA PRO A 357 -9.97 29.35 27.79
C PRO A 357 -11.30 30.10 27.76
N PRO A 358 -12.25 29.79 28.66
CA PRO A 358 -13.54 30.45 28.68
C PRO A 358 -13.33 31.97 28.83
N PRO A 359 -14.13 32.80 28.14
CA PRO A 359 -14.01 34.24 28.28
C PRO A 359 -14.18 34.65 29.76
N PRO A 360 -13.47 35.70 30.21
CA PRO A 360 -13.57 36.15 31.59
C PRO A 360 -15.03 36.45 31.92
N ARG A 361 -15.52 35.86 33.02
CA ARG A 361 -16.87 36.15 33.53
C ARG A 361 -16.93 37.65 33.85
N THR A 362 -17.69 38.39 33.05
CA THR A 362 -18.11 39.75 33.40
C THR A 362 -18.91 39.67 34.71
N ALA A 363 -18.38 40.30 35.75
CA ALA A 363 -19.08 40.48 37.01
C ALA A 363 -20.39 41.26 36.78
N PRO A 364 -21.49 40.92 37.49
CA PRO A 364 -22.72 41.68 37.38
C PRO A 364 -22.53 43.09 37.94
N THR A 365 -22.78 44.07 37.08
CA THR A 365 -22.80 45.50 37.43
C THR A 365 -23.91 45.76 38.44
N GLY A 366 -23.50 46.19 39.63
CA GLY A 366 -24.17 47.20 40.47
C GLY A 366 -25.66 47.02 40.75
N ALA A 367 -25.98 46.48 41.92
CA ALA A 367 -27.23 46.74 42.60
C ALA A 367 -27.34 48.24 42.95
N VAL A 368 -28.48 48.84 42.60
CA VAL A 368 -28.90 50.18 43.02
C VAL A 368 -29.35 50.11 44.49
N PRO A 369 -28.80 50.93 45.42
CA PRO A 369 -29.36 51.04 46.75
C PRO A 369 -30.51 52.05 46.75
N ALA A 370 -31.72 51.59 47.07
CA ALA A 370 -32.87 52.45 47.33
C ALA A 370 -32.98 52.78 48.83
N GLY A 371 -33.01 54.08 49.13
CA GLY A 371 -33.87 54.67 50.17
C GLY A 371 -33.36 54.68 51.61
N ALA A 372 -32.78 55.81 52.02
CA ALA A 372 -32.68 56.23 53.42
C ALA A 372 -34.06 56.74 53.94
N PRO A 373 -34.34 56.65 55.26
CA PRO A 373 -35.63 57.04 55.82
C PRO A 373 -35.74 58.56 56.05
N ALA A 374 -36.91 59.12 55.75
CA ALA A 374 -37.27 60.50 56.04
C ALA A 374 -37.51 60.70 57.54
N ARG A 375 -36.75 61.62 58.15
CA ARG A 375 -37.05 62.25 59.44
C ARG A 375 -38.16 63.28 59.24
N SER A 376 -39.31 63.07 59.87
CA SER A 376 -40.29 64.13 60.13
C SER A 376 -40.06 64.69 61.53
N GLY A 377 -39.79 65.98 61.63
CA GLY A 377 -39.65 66.70 62.90
C GLY A 377 -39.61 68.21 62.68
N SER A 378 -40.75 68.88 62.84
CA SER A 378 -40.94 70.31 63.14
C SER A 378 -42.37 70.45 63.69
N VAL A 379 -42.59 70.46 65.02
CA VAL A 379 -42.69 71.63 65.93
C VAL A 379 -43.88 72.56 65.62
N ALA A 380 -44.90 72.56 66.49
CA ALA A 380 -45.45 73.74 67.20
C ALA A 380 -46.72 73.40 68.01
N GLN A 381 -46.70 73.82 69.29
CA GLN A 381 -47.77 74.07 70.27
C GLN A 381 -48.65 72.91 70.78
#